data_AF-A0A1G5D6Z6-F1
#
_entry.id   AF-A0A1G5D6Z6-F1
#
_cell.length_a   1.000
_cell.length_b   1.000
_cell.length_c   1.000
_cell.angle_alpha   90.00
_cell.angle_beta   90.00
_cell.angle_gamma   90.00
#
_symmetry.space_group_name_H-M   'P 1'
#
loop_
_entity.id
_entity.type
_entity.pdbx_description
1 polymer ?
#
loop_
_entity_poly.entity_id
_entity_poly.type
_entity_poly.pdbx_seq_one_letter_code
_entity_poly.pdbx_strand_id
1 'polypeptide(L)'
;MVEITDLNKIIAMNIDKDILKEIEHNPERYCEIARHRGKIEQPGVLKIIGDVRRHSTFKYEKEHKQLWSLWGKVDKEKWICVEVGSSNNIINEICEIIRLMASVPFEVGKTGAFHKGVNLYSFYTYSDKNSCKYRKCNELFQEFIWVEIHVENYVEALDIGGYNCVNYAEVKYAYDNKALLWNPAPAMYGNKEKEILGRFFEWERQQ
;
A
#
# COMPACT_ATOMS: atom_id res chain seq x y z
N MET A 1 19.77 16.29 10.51
CA MET A 1 18.76 15.30 10.95
C MET A 1 17.49 15.67 10.22
N VAL A 2 16.97 14.81 9.33
CA VAL A 2 15.68 15.07 8.67
C VAL A 2 14.60 14.81 9.70
N GLU A 3 13.76 15.81 10.02
CA GLU A 3 12.56 15.57 10.82
C GLU A 3 11.70 14.54 10.10
N ILE A 4 11.47 13.39 10.73
CA ILE A 4 10.44 12.46 10.28
C ILE A 4 9.11 13.10 10.70
N THR A 5 8.30 13.47 9.71
CA THR A 5 6.99 14.09 9.89
C THR A 5 6.18 13.40 10.99
N ASP A 6 5.77 14.17 12.00
CA ASP A 6 4.86 13.69 13.04
C ASP A 6 3.44 13.51 12.46
N LEU A 7 2.70 12.54 12.99
CA LEU A 7 1.35 12.15 12.55
C LEU A 7 0.41 13.36 12.42
N ASN A 8 0.57 14.38 13.28
CA ASN A 8 -0.20 15.63 13.23
C ASN A 8 -0.08 16.39 11.90
N LYS A 9 1.12 16.45 11.31
CA LYS A 9 1.34 17.08 10.00
C LYS A 9 0.74 16.24 8.87
N ILE A 10 0.85 14.91 8.97
CA ILE A 10 0.22 13.95 8.04
C ILE A 10 -1.31 14.09 8.04
N ILE A 11 -1.92 14.18 9.23
CA ILE A 11 -3.36 14.36 9.39
C ILE A 11 -3.81 15.67 8.74
N ALA A 12 -3.05 16.75 8.88
CA ALA A 12 -3.40 18.05 8.28
C ALA A 12 -3.32 18.07 6.74
N MET A 13 -2.58 17.14 6.13
CA MET A 13 -2.35 17.10 4.68
C MET A 13 -3.28 16.14 3.93
N ASN A 14 -3.91 15.20 4.62
CA ASN A 14 -4.71 14.16 3.99
C ASN A 14 -6.21 14.42 4.09
N ILE A 15 -6.91 13.94 3.07
CA ILE A 15 -8.37 13.81 3.10
C ILE A 15 -8.65 12.64 4.05
N ASP A 16 -9.09 12.94 5.26
CA ASP A 16 -9.60 11.93 6.17
C ASP A 16 -10.90 11.35 5.62
N LYS A 17 -10.95 10.02 5.48
CA LYS A 17 -12.11 9.32 4.92
C LYS A 17 -12.57 8.22 5.85
N ASP A 18 -13.87 7.99 5.84
CA ASP A 18 -14.46 6.80 6.45
C ASP A 18 -14.50 5.68 5.39
N ILE A 19 -13.38 4.98 5.26
CA ILE A 19 -13.24 3.88 4.29
C ILE A 19 -14.21 2.72 4.60
N LEU A 20 -14.58 2.52 5.87
CA LEU A 20 -15.51 1.47 6.26
C LEU A 20 -16.90 1.75 5.71
N LYS A 21 -17.35 3.00 5.85
CA LYS A 21 -18.59 3.46 5.26
C LYS A 21 -18.55 3.37 3.73
N GLU A 22 -17.42 3.71 3.10
CA GLU A 22 -17.29 3.61 1.65
C GLU A 22 -17.41 2.15 1.15
N ILE A 23 -16.81 1.19 1.85
CA ILE A 23 -16.95 -0.25 1.57
C ILE A 23 -18.41 -0.69 1.72
N GLU A 24 -19.08 -0.27 2.80
CA GLU A 24 -20.48 -0.61 3.04
C GLU A 24 -21.43 -0.06 1.97
N HIS A 25 -21.17 1.17 1.49
CA HIS A 25 -22.03 1.84 0.51
C HIS A 25 -21.75 1.40 -0.93
N ASN A 26 -20.56 0.85 -1.23
CA ASN A 26 -20.16 0.44 -2.58
C ASN A 26 -19.48 -0.94 -2.56
N PRO A 27 -20.18 -2.01 -2.10
CA PRO A 27 -19.60 -3.35 -1.96
C PRO A 27 -19.21 -3.98 -3.31
N GLU A 28 -19.76 -3.49 -4.42
CA GLU A 28 -19.37 -3.87 -5.77
C GLU A 28 -18.03 -3.25 -6.21
N ARG A 29 -17.59 -2.17 -5.54
CA ARG A 29 -16.32 -1.48 -5.85
C ARG A 29 -15.22 -1.82 -4.86
N TYR A 30 -15.55 -2.08 -3.61
CA TYR A 30 -14.56 -2.25 -2.55
C TYR A 30 -14.85 -3.46 -1.70
N CYS A 31 -13.80 -4.20 -1.36
CA CYS A 31 -13.90 -5.33 -0.45
C CYS A 31 -12.79 -5.26 0.60
N GLU A 32 -13.14 -5.48 1.87
CA GLU A 32 -12.12 -5.66 2.91
C GLU A 32 -11.40 -7.00 2.72
N ILE A 33 -10.08 -6.93 2.58
CA ILE A 33 -9.21 -8.11 2.55
C ILE A 33 -8.92 -8.59 3.98
N ALA A 34 -8.51 -7.66 4.84
CA ALA A 34 -8.22 -7.91 6.24
C ALA A 34 -8.19 -6.60 7.03
N ARG A 35 -8.45 -6.68 8.34
CA ARG A 35 -8.35 -5.57 9.27
C ARG A 35 -7.65 -6.02 10.55
N HIS A 36 -6.75 -5.18 11.06
CA HIS A 36 -5.97 -5.47 12.26
C HIS A 36 -5.93 -4.27 13.19
N ARG A 37 -6.20 -4.51 14.48
CA ARG A 37 -6.10 -3.50 15.54
C ARG A 37 -4.84 -3.72 16.37
N GLY A 38 -4.15 -2.62 16.64
CA GLY A 38 -2.89 -2.55 17.36
C GLY A 38 -1.70 -2.62 16.42
N LYS A 39 -0.51 -2.52 17.01
CA LYS A 39 0.73 -2.75 16.28
C LYS A 39 0.80 -4.19 15.80
N ILE A 40 1.43 -4.39 14.65
CA ILE A 40 1.72 -5.71 14.09
C ILE A 40 3.04 -6.16 14.69
N GLU A 41 2.98 -7.11 15.61
CA GLU A 41 4.14 -7.66 16.30
C GLU A 41 4.17 -9.18 16.14
N GLN A 42 5.36 -9.77 16.27
CA GLN A 42 5.45 -11.22 16.45
C GLN A 42 4.90 -11.57 17.85
N PRO A 43 4.03 -12.59 18.00
CA PRO A 43 3.68 -13.66 17.05
C PRO A 43 2.42 -13.43 16.19
N GLY A 44 1.76 -12.27 16.30
CA GLY A 44 0.46 -11.98 15.65
C GLY A 44 0.46 -11.99 14.12
N VAL A 45 1.63 -11.86 13.48
CA VAL A 45 1.81 -11.82 12.03
C VAL A 45 1.15 -13.00 11.31
N LEU A 46 1.29 -14.22 11.82
CA LEU A 46 0.77 -15.41 11.15
C LEU A 46 -0.75 -15.44 11.12
N LYS A 47 -1.42 -14.87 12.14
CA LYS A 47 -2.87 -14.75 12.18
C LYS A 47 -3.36 -13.82 11.08
N ILE A 48 -2.77 -12.62 10.99
CA ILE A 48 -3.15 -11.62 9.99
C ILE A 48 -2.90 -12.14 8.57
N ILE A 49 -1.76 -12.79 8.33
CA ILE A 49 -1.47 -13.47 7.05
C ILE A 49 -2.52 -14.55 6.76
N GLY A 50 -2.94 -15.30 7.77
CA GLY A 50 -4.01 -16.27 7.64
C GLY A 50 -5.33 -15.64 7.21
N ASP A 51 -5.65 -14.46 7.72
CA ASP A 51 -6.87 -13.71 7.37
C ASP A 51 -6.81 -13.22 5.91
N VAL A 52 -5.68 -12.61 5.52
CA VAL A 52 -5.44 -12.17 4.13
C VAL A 52 -5.52 -13.34 3.14
N ARG A 53 -4.96 -14.51 3.48
CA ARG A 53 -4.99 -15.69 2.59
C ARG A 53 -6.36 -16.31 2.40
N ARG A 54 -7.33 -16.01 3.26
CA ARG A 54 -8.73 -16.48 3.09
C ARG A 54 -9.54 -15.56 2.19
N HIS A 55 -9.01 -14.38 1.86
CA HIS A 55 -9.65 -13.46 0.93
C HIS A 55 -9.71 -14.07 -0.48
N SER A 56 -10.88 -13.99 -1.10
CA SER A 56 -11.06 -14.31 -2.51
C SER A 56 -11.08 -13.00 -3.29
N THR A 57 -10.13 -12.83 -4.20
CA THR A 57 -10.04 -11.61 -4.99
C THR A 57 -11.21 -11.45 -5.96
N PHE A 58 -11.47 -10.22 -6.38
CA PHE A 58 -12.39 -9.95 -7.47
C PHE A 58 -12.00 -10.71 -8.73
N LYS A 59 -13.02 -11.08 -9.51
CA LYS A 59 -12.86 -11.73 -10.81
C LYS A 59 -13.17 -10.70 -11.89
N TYR A 60 -12.27 -10.59 -12.84
CA TYR A 60 -12.39 -9.67 -13.97
C TYR A 60 -12.71 -10.45 -15.24
N GLU A 61 -13.40 -9.82 -16.17
CA GLU A 61 -13.64 -10.40 -17.50
C GLU A 61 -12.34 -10.52 -18.31
N LYS A 62 -11.42 -9.59 -18.09
CA LYS A 62 -10.11 -9.53 -18.75
C LYS A 62 -9.00 -9.77 -17.74
N GLU A 63 -7.96 -10.49 -18.16
CA GLU A 63 -6.78 -10.65 -17.34
C GLU A 63 -6.02 -9.32 -17.21
N HIS A 64 -5.97 -8.82 -15.98
CA HIS A 64 -5.13 -7.70 -15.58
C HIS A 64 -4.78 -7.83 -14.09
N LYS A 65 -3.84 -7.00 -13.64
CA LYS A 65 -3.47 -6.91 -12.22
C LYS A 65 -4.67 -6.53 -11.35
N GLN A 66 -4.72 -7.05 -10.12
CA GLN A 66 -5.66 -6.58 -9.11
C GLN A 66 -5.12 -5.32 -8.42
N LEU A 67 -6.02 -4.49 -7.90
CA LEU A 67 -5.71 -3.23 -7.22
C LEU A 67 -6.06 -3.34 -5.74
N TRP A 68 -5.16 -2.86 -4.86
CA TRP A 68 -5.35 -2.86 -3.43
C TRP A 68 -4.90 -1.53 -2.81
N SER A 69 -5.41 -1.25 -1.61
CA SER A 69 -4.97 -0.12 -0.80
C SER A 69 -4.78 -0.53 0.67
N LEU A 70 -3.83 0.13 1.32
CA LEU A 70 -3.60 0.06 2.77
C LEU A 70 -4.05 1.38 3.38
N TRP A 71 -4.82 1.28 4.45
CA TRP A 71 -5.31 2.40 5.23
C TRP A 71 -4.86 2.28 6.67
N GLY A 72 -4.53 3.42 7.27
CA GLY A 72 -4.14 3.55 8.67
C GLY A 72 -5.12 4.46 9.42
N LYS A 73 -5.60 3.99 10.57
CA LYS A 73 -6.55 4.73 11.41
C LYS A 73 -5.84 5.82 12.21
N VAL A 74 -6.41 7.03 12.19
CA VAL A 74 -5.88 8.20 12.92
C VAL A 74 -6.84 8.76 13.97
N ASP A 75 -8.14 8.50 13.84
CA ASP A 75 -9.16 8.83 14.84
C ASP A 75 -10.33 7.83 14.75
N LYS A 76 -11.37 7.95 15.59
CA LYS A 76 -12.50 7.01 15.72
C LYS A 76 -13.06 6.51 14.39
N GLU A 77 -13.35 7.42 13.45
CA GLU A 77 -13.89 7.09 12.12
C GLU A 77 -12.99 7.58 10.98
N LYS A 78 -11.80 8.10 11.30
CA LYS A 78 -10.91 8.72 10.33
C LYS A 78 -9.78 7.80 9.94
N TRP A 79 -9.71 7.51 8.65
CA TRP A 79 -8.66 6.73 8.04
C TRP A 79 -7.91 7.56 7.03
N ILE A 80 -6.62 7.26 6.90
CA ILE A 80 -5.74 7.84 5.91
C ILE A 80 -5.29 6.73 4.96
N CYS A 81 -5.34 7.00 3.66
CA CYS A 81 -4.78 6.11 2.65
C CYS A 81 -3.25 6.18 2.74
N VAL A 82 -2.64 5.05 3.09
CA VAL A 82 -1.19 4.95 3.30
C VAL A 82 -0.51 4.60 1.98
N GLU A 83 -1.04 3.61 1.27
CA GLU A 83 -0.47 3.12 0.03
C GLU A 83 -1.57 2.54 -0.86
N VAL A 84 -1.33 2.61 -2.16
CA VAL A 84 -2.13 1.97 -3.21
C VAL A 84 -1.13 1.19 -4.06
N GLY A 85 -1.52 0.02 -4.55
CA GLY A 85 -0.65 -0.76 -5.43
C GLY A 85 -1.44 -1.75 -6.28
N SER A 86 -0.86 -2.11 -7.43
CA SER A 86 -1.41 -3.14 -8.30
C SER A 86 -0.43 -4.29 -8.55
N SER A 87 -0.94 -5.52 -8.49
CA SER A 87 -0.14 -6.73 -8.63
C SER A 87 -0.95 -7.87 -9.24
N ASN A 88 -0.25 -8.84 -9.84
CA ASN A 88 -0.87 -10.09 -10.30
C ASN A 88 -1.18 -11.04 -9.12
N ASN A 89 -0.64 -10.76 -7.92
CA ASN A 89 -0.87 -11.54 -6.71
C ASN A 89 -0.82 -10.62 -5.48
N ILE A 90 -1.92 -9.88 -5.28
CA ILE A 90 -2.06 -8.95 -4.16
C ILE A 90 -2.01 -9.66 -2.80
N ILE A 91 -2.44 -10.92 -2.72
CA ILE A 91 -2.41 -11.72 -1.49
C ILE A 91 -0.97 -11.91 -1.02
N ASN A 92 -0.07 -12.32 -1.91
CA ASN A 92 1.34 -12.51 -1.55
C ASN A 92 2.02 -11.17 -1.21
N GLU A 93 1.76 -10.12 -2.01
CA GLU A 93 2.32 -8.79 -1.76
C GLU A 93 1.92 -8.25 -0.38
N ILE A 94 0.63 -8.31 -0.04
CA ILE A 94 0.15 -7.87 1.28
C ILE A 94 0.77 -8.71 2.40
N CYS A 95 0.92 -10.03 2.21
CA CYS A 95 1.59 -10.89 3.19
C CYS A 95 3.06 -10.50 3.42
N GLU A 96 3.78 -10.10 2.37
CA GLU A 96 5.14 -9.60 2.48
C GLU A 96 5.19 -8.27 3.25
N ILE A 97 4.27 -7.35 2.94
CA ILE A 97 4.14 -6.06 3.64
C ILE A 97 3.91 -6.27 5.14
N ILE A 98 3.01 -7.16 5.54
CA ILE A 98 2.75 -7.47 6.95
C ILE A 98 4.01 -7.97 7.66
N ARG A 99 4.85 -8.78 6.99
CA ARG A 99 6.13 -9.25 7.54
C ARG A 99 7.12 -8.10 7.71
N LEU A 100 7.16 -7.17 6.76
CA LEU A 100 8.03 -5.99 6.82
C LEU A 100 7.60 -5.04 7.94
N MET A 101 6.29 -4.85 8.15
CA MET A 101 5.73 -4.06 9.26
C MET A 101 6.19 -4.56 10.63
N ALA A 102 6.31 -5.88 10.81
CA ALA A 102 6.75 -6.53 12.05
C ALA A 102 8.25 -6.88 12.07
N SER A 103 9.03 -6.46 11.07
CA SER A 103 10.46 -6.79 11.01
C SER A 103 11.24 -6.11 12.13
N VAL A 104 12.31 -6.76 12.60
CA VAL A 104 13.24 -6.18 13.57
C VAL A 104 14.65 -6.29 12.97
N PRO A 105 15.34 -5.17 12.67
CA PRO A 105 16.71 -5.22 12.17
C PRO A 105 17.66 -5.88 13.17
N PHE A 106 18.51 -6.78 12.69
CA PHE A 106 19.60 -7.36 13.47
C PHE A 106 20.83 -7.56 12.59
N GLU A 107 22.01 -7.53 13.22
CA GLU A 107 23.28 -7.67 12.51
C GLU A 107 23.53 -9.14 12.11
N VAL A 108 23.94 -9.36 10.85
CA VAL A 108 24.30 -10.66 10.31
C VAL A 108 25.70 -10.59 9.72
N GLY A 109 26.59 -11.46 10.21
CA GLY A 109 27.91 -11.68 9.63
C GLY A 109 27.85 -12.56 8.38
N LYS A 110 28.73 -12.31 7.41
CA LYS A 110 28.88 -13.11 6.20
C LYS A 110 30.26 -13.72 6.10
N THR A 111 30.29 -15.02 5.85
CA THR A 111 31.50 -15.80 5.59
C THR A 111 31.63 -16.05 4.09
N GLY A 112 32.86 -16.19 3.59
CA GLY A 112 33.11 -16.61 2.21
C GLY A 112 32.96 -18.13 2.04
N ALA A 113 32.73 -18.60 0.81
CA ALA A 113 32.62 -20.03 0.50
C ALA A 113 33.90 -20.83 0.87
N PHE A 114 35.07 -20.20 0.71
CA PHE A 114 36.38 -20.79 1.00
C PHE A 114 36.91 -20.49 2.41
N HIS A 115 36.28 -19.56 3.14
CA HIS A 115 36.72 -19.13 4.47
C HIS A 115 35.58 -19.31 5.48
N LYS A 116 35.09 -20.56 5.56
CA LYS A 116 34.09 -20.95 6.57
C LYS A 116 34.68 -20.72 7.96
N GLY A 117 33.97 -19.97 8.81
CA GLY A 117 34.41 -19.64 10.17
C GLY A 117 35.06 -18.27 10.35
N VAL A 118 35.31 -17.51 9.26
CA VAL A 118 35.77 -16.12 9.34
C VAL A 118 34.67 -15.17 8.90
N ASN A 119 34.26 -14.26 9.79
CA ASN A 119 33.32 -13.19 9.44
C ASN A 119 34.06 -12.13 8.60
N LEU A 120 33.71 -12.02 7.31
CA LEU A 120 34.37 -11.12 6.37
C LEU A 120 33.78 -9.71 6.39
N TYR A 121 32.46 -9.61 6.58
CA TYR A 121 31.73 -8.35 6.75
C TYR A 121 30.37 -8.62 7.40
N SER A 122 29.79 -7.60 8.02
CA SER A 122 28.44 -7.64 8.57
C SER A 122 27.52 -6.61 7.92
N PHE A 123 26.21 -6.86 8.00
CA PHE A 123 25.18 -5.88 7.66
C PHE A 123 23.95 -6.10 8.53
N TYR A 124 23.10 -5.09 8.65
CA TYR A 124 21.81 -5.21 9.32
C TYR A 124 20.74 -5.74 8.37
N THR A 125 19.99 -6.75 8.80
CA THR A 125 18.80 -7.20 8.10
C THR A 125 17.71 -6.12 8.10
N TYR A 126 16.81 -6.16 7.13
CA TYR A 126 15.66 -5.26 7.04
C TYR A 126 16.03 -3.76 7.06
N SER A 127 17.19 -3.40 6.52
CA SER A 127 17.64 -2.01 6.38
C SER A 127 17.29 -1.40 5.02
N ASP A 128 16.63 -2.15 4.13
CA ASP A 128 16.18 -1.67 2.83
C ASP A 128 15.00 -0.68 2.95
N LYS A 129 14.76 0.05 1.86
CA LYS A 129 13.72 1.09 1.77
C LYS A 129 12.34 0.57 2.22
N ASN A 130 11.93 -0.61 1.76
CA ASN A 130 10.59 -1.13 2.04
C ASN A 130 10.46 -1.57 3.50
N SER A 131 11.48 -2.24 4.03
CA SER A 131 11.53 -2.58 5.44
C SER A 131 11.40 -1.35 6.35
N CYS A 132 12.16 -0.29 6.06
CA CYS A 132 12.07 0.97 6.82
C CYS A 132 10.71 1.65 6.67
N LYS A 133 10.18 1.70 5.44
CA LYS A 133 8.87 2.29 5.11
C LYS A 133 7.74 1.64 5.92
N TYR A 134 7.63 0.32 5.88
CA TYR A 134 6.52 -0.40 6.51
C TYR A 134 6.62 -0.50 8.02
N ARG A 135 7.84 -0.60 8.59
CA ARG A 135 8.00 -0.45 10.03
C ARG A 135 7.52 0.92 10.51
N LYS A 136 7.83 1.99 9.77
CA LYS A 136 7.37 3.33 10.12
C LYS A 136 5.84 3.43 10.06
N CYS A 137 5.19 2.83 9.07
CA CYS A 137 3.72 2.72 9.05
C CYS A 137 3.18 2.05 10.31
N ASN A 138 3.79 0.94 10.73
CA ASN A 138 3.40 0.20 11.93
C ASN A 138 3.58 1.01 13.23
N GLU A 139 4.52 1.94 13.26
CA GLU A 139 4.69 2.87 14.38
C GLU A 139 3.65 3.99 14.41
N LEU A 140 3.21 4.46 13.24
CA LEU A 140 2.36 5.65 13.09
C LEU A 140 0.88 5.38 13.36
N PHE A 141 0.38 4.21 12.96
CA PHE A 141 -1.06 3.92 13.00
C PHE A 141 -1.39 2.83 14.02
N GLN A 142 -2.59 2.94 14.61
CA GLN A 142 -3.06 2.01 15.65
C GLN A 142 -3.99 0.92 15.11
N GLU A 143 -4.52 1.08 13.90
CA GLU A 143 -5.38 0.11 13.24
C GLU A 143 -5.13 0.19 11.73
N PHE A 144 -5.17 -0.95 11.05
CA PHE A 144 -4.91 -1.09 9.63
C PHE A 144 -6.08 -1.81 8.96
N ILE A 145 -6.41 -1.40 7.75
CA ILE A 145 -7.31 -2.14 6.86
C ILE A 145 -6.69 -2.22 5.46
N TRP A 146 -6.72 -3.43 4.90
CA TRP A 146 -6.40 -3.68 3.50
C TRP A 146 -7.69 -3.85 2.73
N VAL A 147 -7.78 -3.15 1.61
CA VAL A 147 -9.00 -3.08 0.80
C VAL A 147 -8.63 -3.42 -0.64
N GLU A 148 -9.36 -4.36 -1.24
CA GLU A 148 -9.32 -4.61 -2.67
C GLU A 148 -10.27 -3.63 -3.37
N ILE A 149 -9.83 -3.11 -4.51
CA ILE A 149 -10.60 -2.17 -5.33
C ILE A 149 -10.92 -2.86 -6.66
N HIS A 150 -12.20 -2.95 -7.00
CA HIS A 150 -12.66 -3.50 -8.26
C HIS A 150 -12.39 -2.52 -9.40
N VAL A 151 -11.34 -2.77 -10.18
CA VAL A 151 -10.84 -1.83 -11.20
C VAL A 151 -11.92 -1.44 -12.20
N GLU A 152 -12.63 -2.41 -12.80
CA GLU A 152 -13.62 -2.14 -13.87
C GLU A 152 -14.78 -1.28 -13.33
N ASN A 153 -15.43 -1.69 -12.23
CA ASN A 153 -16.49 -0.91 -11.56
C ASN A 153 -16.04 0.47 -11.05
N TYR A 154 -14.76 0.62 -10.68
CA TYR A 154 -14.21 1.90 -10.23
C TYR A 154 -14.05 2.89 -11.39
N VAL A 155 -13.69 2.42 -12.59
CA VAL A 155 -13.45 3.27 -13.77
C VAL A 155 -14.61 3.34 -14.76
N GLU A 156 -15.67 2.53 -14.58
CA GLU A 156 -16.78 2.41 -15.52
C GLU A 156 -17.40 3.76 -15.93
N ALA A 157 -17.60 4.67 -14.97
CA ALA A 157 -18.19 5.98 -15.20
C ALA A 157 -17.17 7.09 -15.54
N LEU A 158 -15.89 6.73 -15.76
CA LEU A 158 -14.81 7.69 -15.98
C LEU A 158 -14.37 7.70 -17.43
N ASP A 159 -14.08 8.88 -17.97
CA ASP A 159 -13.34 9.00 -19.23
C ASP A 159 -11.85 8.73 -18.96
N ILE A 160 -11.45 7.47 -19.16
CA ILE A 160 -10.04 7.04 -19.03
C ILE A 160 -9.26 7.23 -20.33
N GLY A 161 -9.89 7.71 -21.40
CA GLY A 161 -9.30 7.80 -22.74
C GLY A 161 -8.68 6.49 -23.22
N GLY A 162 -7.45 6.55 -23.74
CA GLY A 162 -6.69 5.39 -24.19
C GLY A 162 -5.77 4.76 -23.13
N TYR A 163 -5.95 5.08 -21.85
CA TYR A 163 -5.09 4.53 -20.79
C TYR A 163 -5.49 3.10 -20.40
N ASN A 164 -4.51 2.36 -19.89
CA ASN A 164 -4.78 1.10 -19.21
C ASN A 164 -5.64 1.36 -17.96
N CYS A 165 -6.73 0.59 -17.80
CA CYS A 165 -7.68 0.76 -16.70
C CYS A 165 -7.04 0.63 -15.31
N VAL A 166 -6.11 -0.32 -15.12
CA VAL A 166 -5.42 -0.51 -13.84
C VAL A 166 -4.54 0.69 -13.52
N ASN A 167 -3.68 1.11 -14.46
CA ASN A 167 -2.80 2.27 -14.24
C ASN A 167 -3.62 3.53 -13.94
N TYR A 168 -4.73 3.74 -14.66
CA TYR A 168 -5.60 4.88 -14.42
C TYR A 168 -6.29 4.80 -13.05
N ALA A 169 -6.86 3.64 -12.72
CA ALA A 169 -7.50 3.41 -11.43
C ALA A 169 -6.54 3.61 -10.27
N GLU A 170 -5.31 3.07 -10.36
CA GLU A 170 -4.29 3.21 -9.32
C GLU A 170 -3.92 4.68 -9.09
N VAL A 171 -3.60 5.42 -10.16
CA VAL A 171 -3.23 6.84 -10.05
C VAL A 171 -4.38 7.67 -9.53
N LYS A 172 -5.59 7.45 -10.06
CA LYS A 172 -6.77 8.20 -9.62
C LYS A 172 -7.09 7.91 -8.15
N TYR A 173 -7.08 6.65 -7.74
CA TYR A 173 -7.38 6.28 -6.36
C TYR A 173 -6.31 6.82 -5.41
N ALA A 174 -5.04 6.76 -5.77
CA ALA A 174 -3.95 7.36 -5.01
C ALA A 174 -4.10 8.89 -4.90
N TYR A 175 -4.51 9.54 -5.99
CA TYR A 175 -4.71 10.98 -6.03
C TYR A 175 -5.92 11.45 -5.21
N ASP A 176 -7.07 10.82 -5.41
CA ASP A 176 -8.34 11.16 -4.75
C ASP A 176 -8.25 10.98 -3.23
N ASN A 177 -7.46 10.01 -2.77
CA ASN A 177 -7.28 9.71 -1.35
C ASN A 177 -5.93 10.21 -0.78
N LYS A 178 -5.16 10.98 -1.57
CA LYS A 178 -3.85 11.54 -1.21
C LYS A 178 -2.92 10.50 -0.56
N ALA A 179 -2.75 9.35 -1.21
CA ALA A 179 -2.01 8.21 -0.67
C ALA A 179 -0.57 8.58 -0.27
N LEU A 180 -0.24 8.40 1.00
CA LEU A 180 0.98 8.93 1.62
C LEU A 180 2.29 8.47 0.99
N LEU A 181 2.37 7.19 0.66
CA LEU A 181 3.60 6.54 0.23
C LEU A 181 3.61 6.23 -1.27
N TRP A 182 2.50 6.49 -1.95
CA TRP A 182 2.38 6.24 -3.37
C TRP A 182 3.26 7.21 -4.17
N ASN A 183 3.96 6.66 -5.15
CA ASN A 183 4.71 7.43 -6.12
C ASN A 183 4.51 6.78 -7.49
N PRO A 184 4.38 7.57 -8.57
CA PRO A 184 4.26 7.00 -9.90
C PRO A 184 5.50 6.17 -10.21
N ALA A 185 5.27 4.95 -10.69
CA ALA A 185 6.35 4.10 -11.13
C ALA A 185 7.13 4.76 -12.29
N PRO A 186 8.43 4.43 -12.44
CA PRO A 186 9.23 4.94 -13.54
C PRO A 186 8.58 4.63 -14.90
N ALA A 187 8.82 5.48 -15.88
CA ALA A 187 8.36 5.29 -17.27
C ALA A 187 9.15 4.17 -17.97
N MET A 188 9.02 2.94 -17.47
CA MET A 188 9.53 1.72 -18.08
C MET A 188 8.37 0.91 -18.62
N TYR A 189 8.60 0.17 -19.72
CA TYR A 189 7.63 -0.76 -20.31
C TYR A 189 6.26 -0.15 -20.64
N GLY A 190 6.22 1.14 -21.04
CA GLY A 190 4.97 1.81 -21.40
C GLY A 190 4.12 2.27 -20.21
N ASN A 191 4.66 2.29 -18.99
CA ASN A 191 3.98 2.86 -17.84
C ASN A 191 3.73 4.37 -18.05
N LYS A 192 2.48 4.80 -17.81
CA LYS A 192 1.99 6.18 -17.98
C LYS A 192 1.49 6.83 -16.68
N GLU A 193 1.76 6.26 -15.52
CA GLU A 193 1.26 6.77 -14.23
C GLU A 193 1.63 8.24 -14.00
N LYS A 194 2.87 8.64 -14.33
CA LYS A 194 3.32 10.03 -14.20
C LYS A 194 2.56 10.98 -15.14
N GLU A 195 2.22 10.52 -16.34
CA GLU A 195 1.43 11.29 -17.31
C GLU A 195 -0.01 11.47 -16.81
N ILE A 196 -0.63 10.40 -16.32
CA ILE A 196 -1.98 10.40 -15.76
C ILE A 196 -2.04 11.35 -14.55
N LEU A 197 -1.06 11.27 -13.64
CA LEU A 197 -0.97 12.14 -12.47
C LEU A 197 -0.86 13.61 -12.87
N GLY A 198 -0.08 13.92 -13.92
CA GLY A 198 0.07 15.26 -14.45
C GLY A 198 -1.27 15.88 -14.87
N ARG A 199 -2.16 15.10 -15.49
CA ARG A 199 -3.49 15.55 -15.90
C ARG A 199 -4.37 15.96 -14.71
N PHE A 200 -4.32 15.22 -13.60
CA PHE A 200 -5.10 15.57 -12.41
C PHE A 200 -4.64 16.89 -11.79
N PHE A 201 -3.33 17.13 -11.73
CA PHE A 201 -2.79 18.41 -11.27
C PHE A 201 -3.09 19.57 -12.24
N GLU A 202 -3.14 19.33 -13.54
CA GLU A 202 -3.54 20.35 -14.53
C GLU A 202 -5.01 20.73 -14.36
N TRP A 203 -5.88 19.74 -14.14
CA TRP A 203 -7.30 19.94 -13.91
C TRP A 203 -7.59 20.71 -12.62
N GLU A 204 -6.92 20.39 -11.51
CA GLU A 204 -7.04 21.15 -10.24
C GLU A 204 -6.64 22.62 -10.39
N ARG A 205 -5.66 22.94 -11.25
CA ARG A 205 -5.24 24.34 -11.50
C ARG A 205 -6.23 25.14 -12.34
N GLN A 206 -7.18 24.50 -13.00
CA GLN A 206 -8.16 25.13 -13.87
C GLN A 206 -9.51 25.38 -13.17
N GLN A 207 -9.68 24.90 -11.94
CA GLN A 207 -10.84 25.18 -11.08
C GLN A 207 -10.58 26.33 -10.11
#